data_AF-A0A9D2FNN0-F1
#
_entry.id   AF-A0A9D2FNN0-F1
#
_cell.length_a   1.000
_cell.length_b   1.000
_cell.length_c   1.000
_cell.angle_alpha   90.00
_cell.angle_beta   90.00
_cell.angle_gamma   90.00
#
_symmetry.space_group_name_H-M   'P 1'
#
loop_
_entity.id
_entity.type
_entity.pdbx_description
1 polymer ?
#
loop_
_entity_poly.entity_id
_entity_poly.type
_entity_poly.pdbx_seq_one_letter_code
_entity_poly.pdbx_strand_id
1 'polypeptide(L)'
;MTKEELERKSETEGLTAEEVTEYQRLVKPVRHVYGKYGTIKKKYLEEHDWAKTAALGKDLPEYLHAIDRAAEDLYETMYEKLKKDEHFRRTGNFLEDVRRENTVKSIIEEEILSELIYGEAEL
;
A
#
# COMPACT_ATOMS: atom_id res chain seq x y z
N MET A 1 -26.64 23.33 -1.79
CA MET A 1 -25.57 24.06 -1.05
C MET A 1 -24.27 23.99 -1.86
N THR A 2 -23.31 24.87 -1.61
CA THR A 2 -21.97 24.73 -2.22
C THR A 2 -21.21 23.55 -1.59
N LYS A 3 -20.19 23.04 -2.30
CA LYS A 3 -19.33 21.96 -1.79
C LYS A 3 -18.70 22.33 -0.44
N GLU A 4 -18.16 23.55 -0.32
CA GLU A 4 -17.48 24.03 0.88
C GLU A 4 -18.42 24.16 2.10
N GLU A 5 -19.68 24.51 1.87
CA GLU A 5 -20.70 24.56 2.92
C GLU A 5 -21.05 23.14 3.43
N LEU A 6 -21.14 22.17 2.52
CA LEU A 6 -21.36 20.76 2.87
C LEU A 6 -20.16 20.17 3.63
N GLU A 7 -18.92 20.46 3.21
CA GLU A 7 -17.71 20.01 3.92
C GLU A 7 -17.69 20.54 5.36
N ARG A 8 -17.86 21.86 5.54
CA ARG A 8 -17.87 22.49 6.86
C ARG A 8 -18.95 21.91 7.77
N LYS A 9 -20.16 21.72 7.24
CA LYS A 9 -21.28 21.15 8.01
C LYS A 9 -21.03 19.68 8.37
N SER A 10 -20.39 18.91 7.49
CA SER A 10 -20.04 17.52 7.75
C SER A 10 -19.07 17.36 8.93
N GLU A 11 -18.18 18.34 9.15
CA GLU A 11 -17.22 18.35 10.24
C GLU A 11 -17.84 18.72 11.60
N THR A 12 -18.93 19.52 11.61
CA THR A 12 -19.52 20.07 12.83
C THR A 12 -20.84 19.42 13.25
N GLU A 13 -21.78 19.28 12.31
CA GLU A 13 -23.18 18.92 12.59
C GLU A 13 -23.57 17.56 12.00
N GLY A 14 -22.80 17.08 11.04
CA GLY A 14 -23.17 15.94 10.20
C GLY A 14 -24.14 16.34 9.08
N LEU A 15 -24.21 15.49 8.06
CA LEU A 15 -25.06 15.72 6.88
C LEU A 15 -26.34 14.90 6.96
N THR A 16 -27.45 15.49 6.50
CA THR A 16 -28.69 14.73 6.24
C THR A 16 -28.53 13.84 5.00
N ALA A 17 -29.42 12.84 4.81
CA ALA A 17 -29.34 11.94 3.66
C ALA A 17 -29.42 12.67 2.30
N GLU A 18 -30.21 13.73 2.21
CA GLU A 18 -30.33 14.59 1.01
C GLU A 18 -29.02 15.34 0.73
N GLU A 19 -28.40 15.88 1.78
CA GLU A 19 -27.13 16.60 1.70
C GLU A 19 -25.95 15.67 1.39
N VAL A 20 -25.95 14.42 1.88
CA VAL A 20 -24.98 13.38 1.47
C VAL A 20 -25.11 13.10 -0.02
N THR A 21 -26.34 12.99 -0.52
CA THR A 21 -26.59 12.73 -1.95
C THR A 21 -26.11 13.91 -2.81
N GLU A 22 -26.37 15.15 -2.39
CA GLU A 22 -25.91 16.35 -3.08
C GLU A 22 -24.38 16.48 -3.03
N TYR A 23 -23.76 16.19 -1.88
CA TYR A 23 -22.31 16.17 -1.72
C TYR A 23 -21.64 15.13 -2.65
N GLN A 24 -22.16 13.91 -2.70
CA GLN A 24 -21.66 12.85 -3.60
C GLN A 24 -21.82 13.22 -5.09
N ARG A 25 -22.81 14.04 -5.44
CA ARG A 25 -22.99 14.55 -6.80
C ARG A 25 -21.95 15.62 -7.15
N LEU A 26 -21.58 16.46 -6.17
CA LEU A 26 -20.61 17.54 -6.31
C LEU A 26 -19.16 17.02 -6.25
N VAL A 27 -18.90 16.00 -5.43
CA VAL A 27 -17.58 15.38 -5.26
C VAL A 27 -17.53 14.10 -6.07
N LYS A 28 -16.89 14.17 -7.23
CA LYS A 28 -16.66 12.97 -8.05
C LYS A 28 -15.82 11.96 -7.24
N PRO A 29 -16.21 10.67 -7.19
CA PRO A 29 -15.42 9.66 -6.52
C PRO A 29 -14.03 9.59 -7.17
N VAL A 30 -12.98 9.78 -6.37
CA VAL A 30 -11.60 9.64 -6.82
C VAL A 30 -11.26 8.16 -6.84
N ARG A 31 -10.95 7.62 -8.03
CA ARG A 31 -10.48 6.26 -8.16
C ARG A 31 -8.97 6.23 -7.94
N HIS A 32 -8.55 5.71 -6.80
CA HIS A 32 -7.14 5.42 -6.53
C HIS A 32 -6.76 4.04 -7.10
N VAL A 33 -5.56 3.93 -7.66
CA VAL A 33 -4.97 2.68 -8.18
C VAL A 33 -3.67 2.47 -7.44
N TYR A 34 -3.55 1.36 -6.72
CA TYR A 34 -2.36 1.01 -5.95
C TYR A 34 -1.55 -0.06 -6.67
N GLY A 35 -0.25 -0.10 -6.39
CA GLY A 35 0.61 -1.22 -6.75
C GLY A 35 0.25 -2.48 -5.98
N LYS A 36 1.09 -3.50 -6.16
CA LYS A 36 0.88 -4.82 -5.55
C LYS A 36 0.77 -4.71 -4.02
N TYR A 37 1.73 -4.02 -3.39
CA TYR A 37 1.86 -4.02 -1.94
C TYR A 37 0.88 -3.05 -1.27
N GLY A 38 0.63 -1.88 -1.86
CA GLY A 38 -0.45 -0.99 -1.42
C GLY A 38 -1.82 -1.68 -1.49
N THR A 39 -2.07 -2.48 -2.53
CA THR A 39 -3.31 -3.28 -2.62
C THR A 39 -3.40 -4.33 -1.50
N ILE A 40 -2.30 -5.02 -1.20
CA ILE A 40 -2.27 -6.03 -0.12
C ILE A 40 -2.46 -5.36 1.25
N LYS A 41 -1.74 -4.25 1.53
CA LYS A 41 -1.86 -3.51 2.80
C LYS A 41 -3.29 -3.03 3.01
N LYS A 42 -3.92 -2.50 1.96
CA LYS A 42 -5.31 -2.05 2.03
C LYS A 42 -6.24 -3.17 2.52
N LYS A 43 -6.16 -4.37 1.90
CA LYS A 43 -6.96 -5.53 2.31
C LYS A 43 -6.67 -5.92 3.76
N TYR A 44 -5.39 -5.94 4.14
CA TYR A 44 -4.99 -6.26 5.50
C TYR A 44 -5.58 -5.28 6.53
N LEU A 45 -5.53 -3.97 6.27
CA LEU A 45 -6.12 -2.97 7.14
C LEU A 45 -7.64 -3.12 7.23
N GLU A 46 -8.31 -3.38 6.11
CA GLU A 46 -9.77 -3.60 6.09
C GLU A 46 -10.19 -4.84 6.90
N GLU A 47 -9.39 -5.91 6.88
CA GLU A 47 -9.69 -7.19 7.55
C GLU A 47 -9.23 -7.24 9.01
N HIS A 48 -8.13 -6.57 9.35
CA HIS A 48 -7.44 -6.77 10.63
C HIS A 48 -7.23 -5.49 11.44
N ASP A 49 -7.25 -4.31 10.82
CA ASP A 49 -6.96 -3.03 11.49
C ASP A 49 -7.86 -1.90 10.95
N TRP A 50 -9.16 -2.09 11.14
CA TRP A 50 -10.17 -1.11 10.73
C TRP A 50 -9.96 0.24 11.45
N ALA A 51 -9.41 0.23 12.67
CA ALA A 51 -9.13 1.42 13.45
C ALA A 51 -8.06 2.29 12.78
N LYS A 52 -6.96 1.69 12.31
CA LYS A 52 -5.94 2.41 11.52
C LYS A 52 -6.50 2.92 10.19
N THR A 53 -7.36 2.14 9.53
CA THR A 53 -8.06 2.59 8.32
C THR A 53 -8.88 3.86 8.58
N ALA A 54 -9.65 3.87 9.67
CA ALA A 54 -10.47 5.01 10.07
C ALA A 54 -9.61 6.22 10.49
N ALA A 55 -8.50 5.98 11.20
CA ALA A 55 -7.57 7.01 11.62
C ALA A 55 -6.85 7.69 10.44
N LEU A 56 -6.48 6.92 9.41
CA LEU A 56 -5.86 7.45 8.20
C LEU A 56 -6.84 8.28 7.37
N GLY A 57 -8.11 7.86 7.28
CA GLY A 57 -9.17 8.64 6.62
C GLY A 57 -8.78 9.14 5.22
N LYS A 58 -8.64 10.46 5.07
CA LYS A 58 -8.25 11.12 3.80
C LYS A 58 -6.81 10.86 3.38
N ASP A 59 -5.93 10.49 4.31
CA ASP A 59 -4.51 10.24 4.09
C ASP A 59 -4.24 8.76 3.73
N LEU A 60 -5.27 7.90 3.80
CA LEU A 60 -5.17 6.47 3.44
C LEU A 60 -4.60 6.26 2.02
N PRO A 61 -5.00 6.99 0.97
CA PRO A 61 -4.43 6.77 -0.35
C PRO A 61 -2.94 7.07 -0.43
N GLU A 62 -2.47 8.15 0.20
CA GLU A 62 -1.04 8.49 0.21
C GLU A 62 -0.24 7.47 1.02
N TYR A 63 -0.78 7.01 2.16
CA TYR A 63 -0.17 5.93 2.94
C TYR A 63 0.01 4.66 2.11
N LEU A 64 -1.00 4.24 1.35
CA LEU A 64 -0.90 3.05 0.50
C LEU A 64 0.08 3.23 -0.68
N HIS A 65 0.19 4.45 -1.24
CA HIS A 65 1.24 4.76 -2.20
C HIS A 65 2.64 4.78 -1.58
N ALA A 66 2.77 5.22 -0.33
CA ALA A 66 4.02 5.16 0.40
C ALA A 66 4.47 3.72 0.64
N ILE A 67 3.54 2.80 0.93
CA ILE A 67 3.82 1.35 1.02
C ILE A 67 4.38 0.82 -0.31
N ASP A 68 3.79 1.19 -1.45
CA ASP A 68 4.32 0.76 -2.75
C ASP A 68 5.75 1.27 -2.99
N ARG A 69 6.04 2.53 -2.65
CA ARG A 69 7.39 3.10 -2.78
C ARG A 69 8.38 2.42 -1.84
N ALA A 70 8.03 2.24 -0.58
CA ALA A 70 8.88 1.57 0.40
C ALA A 70 9.17 0.11 0.02
N ALA A 71 8.19 -0.58 -0.58
CA ALA A 71 8.38 -1.94 -1.06
C ALA A 71 9.35 -2.01 -2.25
N GLU A 72 9.28 -1.04 -3.18
CA GLU A 72 10.24 -0.94 -4.30
C GLU A 72 11.65 -0.66 -3.78
N ASP A 73 11.81 0.32 -2.89
CA ASP A 73 13.10 0.69 -2.31
C ASP A 73 13.73 -0.49 -1.53
N LEU A 74 12.93 -1.22 -0.76
CA LEU A 74 13.36 -2.42 -0.05
C LEU A 74 13.75 -3.53 -1.04
N TYR A 75 12.96 -3.72 -2.10
CA TYR A 75 13.24 -4.70 -3.13
C TYR A 75 14.60 -4.44 -3.79
N GLU A 76 14.82 -3.21 -4.28
CA GLU A 76 16.08 -2.82 -4.92
C GLU A 76 17.26 -3.04 -3.98
N THR A 77 17.15 -2.55 -2.75
CA THR A 77 18.21 -2.64 -1.74
C THR A 77 18.58 -4.08 -1.41
N MET A 78 17.59 -4.95 -1.16
CA MET A 78 17.84 -6.35 -0.84
C MET A 78 18.33 -7.12 -2.06
N TYR A 79 17.79 -6.84 -3.25
CA TYR A 79 18.22 -7.49 -4.48
C TYR A 79 19.71 -7.24 -4.73
N GLU A 80 20.16 -5.99 -4.61
CA GLU A 80 21.58 -5.64 -4.76
C GLU A 80 22.48 -6.34 -3.74
N LYS A 81 22.01 -6.46 -2.49
CA LYS A 81 22.76 -7.16 -1.43
C LYS A 81 22.85 -8.66 -1.71
N LEU A 82 21.72 -9.30 -1.97
CA LEU A 82 21.62 -10.75 -2.20
C LEU A 82 22.37 -11.18 -3.46
N LYS A 83 22.38 -10.37 -4.52
CA LYS A 83 23.14 -10.68 -5.75
C LYS A 83 24.65 -10.65 -5.60
N LYS A 84 25.18 -10.03 -4.55
CA LYS A 84 26.61 -10.07 -4.22
C LYS A 84 27.01 -11.36 -3.49
N ASP A 85 26.04 -12.10 -2.95
CA ASP A 85 26.26 -13.39 -2.31
C ASP A 85 26.56 -14.48 -3.36
N GLU A 86 27.60 -15.28 -3.13
CA GLU A 86 27.99 -16.38 -4.02
C GLU A 86 26.89 -17.44 -4.19
N HIS A 87 26.05 -17.65 -3.17
CA HIS A 87 24.94 -18.62 -3.22
C HIS A 87 23.89 -18.25 -4.28
N PHE A 88 23.72 -16.95 -4.55
CA PHE A 88 22.72 -16.43 -5.49
C PHE A 88 23.30 -15.94 -6.81
N ARG A 89 24.63 -15.95 -6.93
CA ARG A 89 25.34 -15.56 -8.16
C ARG A 89 25.01 -16.51 -9.30
N ARG A 90 24.98 -16.00 -10.53
CA ARG A 90 24.78 -16.82 -11.73
C ARG A 90 25.93 -17.81 -11.92
N THR A 91 25.55 -19.02 -12.27
CA THR A 91 26.42 -20.19 -12.51
C THR A 91 26.64 -20.44 -13.99
N GLY A 92 25.79 -19.89 -14.86
CA GLY A 92 25.76 -20.21 -16.29
C GLY A 92 24.90 -21.43 -16.63
N ASN A 93 24.41 -22.17 -15.63
CA ASN A 93 23.34 -23.15 -15.83
C ASN A 93 21.99 -22.46 -15.72
N PHE A 94 21.24 -22.44 -16.83
CA PHE A 94 19.96 -21.73 -16.91
C PHE A 94 18.95 -22.14 -15.83
N LEU A 95 18.78 -23.44 -15.58
CA LEU A 95 17.79 -23.92 -14.61
C LEU A 95 18.19 -23.54 -13.17
N GLU A 96 19.46 -23.66 -12.84
CA GLU A 96 19.98 -23.25 -11.53
C GLU A 96 19.91 -21.73 -11.34
N ASP A 97 20.20 -20.96 -12.37
CA ASP A 97 20.12 -19.49 -12.30
C ASP A 97 18.68 -19.02 -12.11
N VAL A 98 17.70 -19.66 -12.75
CA VAL A 98 16.27 -19.40 -12.53
C VAL A 98 15.84 -19.77 -11.11
N ARG A 99 16.28 -20.92 -10.59
CA ARG A 99 16.00 -21.32 -9.21
C ARG A 99 16.54 -20.30 -8.21
N ARG A 100 17.81 -19.91 -8.36
CA ARG A 100 18.47 -18.90 -7.51
C ARG A 100 17.76 -17.55 -7.59
N GLU A 101 17.37 -17.11 -8.79
CA GLU A 101 16.61 -15.87 -8.97
C GLU A 101 15.27 -15.92 -8.23
N ASN A 102 14.54 -17.02 -8.33
CA ASN A 102 13.26 -17.18 -7.64
C ASN A 102 13.43 -17.21 -6.13
N THR A 103 14.49 -17.83 -5.61
CA THR A 103 14.80 -17.80 -4.18
C THR A 103 15.07 -16.37 -3.70
N VAL A 104 15.88 -15.58 -4.42
CA VAL A 104 16.10 -14.17 -4.09
C VAL A 104 14.78 -13.41 -4.04
N LYS A 105 13.92 -13.56 -5.06
CA LYS A 105 12.61 -12.92 -5.09
C LYS A 105 11.72 -13.33 -3.91
N SER A 106 11.72 -14.61 -3.55
CA SER A 106 10.92 -15.12 -2.41
C SER A 106 11.37 -14.51 -1.09
N ILE A 107 12.69 -14.44 -0.85
CA ILE A 107 13.24 -13.85 0.38
C ILE A 107 12.82 -12.38 0.49
N ILE A 108 12.96 -11.62 -0.60
CA ILE A 108 12.61 -10.20 -0.61
C ILE A 108 11.11 -9.99 -0.43
N GLU A 109 10.29 -10.82 -1.09
CA GLU A 109 8.84 -10.78 -0.94
C GLU A 109 8.42 -11.05 0.50
N GLU A 110 8.99 -12.07 1.15
CA GLU A 110 8.72 -12.39 2.56
C GLU A 110 9.05 -11.22 3.48
N GLU A 111 10.20 -10.57 3.27
CA GLU A 111 10.60 -9.38 4.03
C GLU A 111 9.63 -8.21 3.83
N ILE A 112 9.25 -7.91 2.58
CA ILE A 112 8.28 -6.84 2.29
C ILE A 112 6.94 -7.11 2.98
N LEU A 113 6.47 -8.37 2.94
CA LEU A 113 5.23 -8.76 3.58
C LEU A 113 5.33 -8.65 5.12
N SER A 114 6.41 -9.12 5.73
CA SER A 114 6.59 -9.05 7.18
C SER A 114 6.71 -7.62 7.68
N GLU A 115 7.56 -6.81 7.05
CA GLU A 115 7.86 -5.45 7.52
C GLU A 115 6.75 -4.46 7.17
N LEU A 116 6.31 -4.43 5.90
CA LEU A 116 5.41 -3.37 5.43
C LEU A 116 3.93 -3.74 5.55
N ILE A 117 3.59 -5.02 5.36
CA ILE A 117 2.18 -5.45 5.34
C ILE A 117 1.69 -5.88 6.71
N TYR A 118 2.34 -6.86 7.32
CA TYR A 118 1.90 -7.46 8.58
C TYR A 118 2.51 -6.80 9.81
N GLY A 119 3.59 -6.04 9.62
CA GLY A 119 4.23 -5.25 10.67
C GLY A 119 3.58 -3.89 10.92
N GLU A 120 4.04 -3.25 11.99
CA GLU A 120 3.71 -1.88 12.36
C GLU A 120 4.58 -0.87 11.58
N ALA A 121 4.63 -0.97 10.25
CA ALA A 121 5.38 0.02 9.46
C ALA A 121 4.84 1.44 9.72
N GLU A 122 5.68 2.26 10.35
CA GLU A 122 5.56 3.72 10.43
C GLU A 122 6.29 4.30 9.21
N LEU A 123 5.53 4.84 8.27
CA LEU A 123 6.00 5.43 7.01
C LEU A 123 5.79 6.94 7.00
#